data_AF-A0A971RIX7-F1
#
_entry.id   AF-A0A971RIX7-F1
#
_cell.length_a   1.000
_cell.length_b   1.000
_cell.length_c   1.000
_cell.angle_alpha   90.00
_cell.angle_beta   90.00
_cell.angle_gamma   90.00
#
_symmetry.space_group_name_H-M   'P 1'
#
loop_
_entity.id
_entity.type
_entity.pdbx_description
1 polymer ?
#
loop_
_entity_poly.entity_id
_entity_poly.type
_entity_poly.pdbx_seq_one_letter_code
_entity_poly.pdbx_strand_id
1 'polypeptide(L)' 'IPLVLQPGYGSGSGVGLSNVNLRCQNLYGQNYGLQIFSEPAGETTILLRIPLSQQPVTVYNEVPLKELLVNEA' A
#
# COMPACT_ATOMS: atom_id res chain seq x y z
N ILE A 1 14.53 -14.69 -3.64
CA ILE A 1 13.86 -13.39 -3.89
C ILE A 1 12.36 -13.66 -3.82
N PRO A 2 11.57 -12.92 -3.01
CA PRO A 2 10.33 -13.45 -2.48
C PRO A 2 9.21 -13.36 -3.53
N LEU A 3 8.87 -14.51 -4.12
CA LEU A 3 7.83 -14.65 -5.16
C LEU A 3 6.50 -14.00 -4.76
N VAL A 4 6.21 -13.89 -3.46
CA VAL A 4 5.03 -13.23 -2.89
C VAL A 4 4.85 -11.76 -3.31
N LEU A 5 5.90 -11.09 -3.79
CA LEU A 5 5.82 -9.73 -4.35
C LEU A 5 5.42 -9.70 -5.83
N GLN A 6 5.40 -10.85 -6.51
CA GLN A 6 4.96 -10.96 -7.89
C GLN A 6 3.45 -11.23 -7.95
N PRO A 7 2.73 -10.65 -8.94
CA PRO A 7 1.33 -10.97 -9.18
C PRO A 7 1.11 -12.48 -9.33
N GLY A 8 0.00 -12.99 -8.80
CA GLY A 8 -0.35 -14.42 -8.86
C GLY A 8 0.28 -15.30 -7.77
N TYR A 9 1.18 -14.76 -6.94
CA TYR A 9 1.68 -15.45 -5.75
C TYR A 9 0.98 -14.94 -4.48
N GLY A 10 0.78 -15.84 -3.50
CA GLY A 10 0.06 -15.51 -2.26
C GLY A 10 -1.40 -15.12 -2.49
N SER A 11 -2.00 -15.54 -3.62
CA SER A 11 -3.34 -15.15 -4.04
C SER A 11 -4.37 -16.23 -3.69
N GLY A 12 -5.29 -15.90 -2.78
CA GLY A 12 -6.52 -16.66 -2.52
C GLY A 12 -7.74 -15.75 -2.22
N SER A 13 -7.49 -14.47 -1.89
CA SER A 13 -8.54 -13.51 -1.47
C SER A 13 -8.44 -12.15 -2.16
N GLY A 14 -7.61 -12.02 -3.20
CA GLY A 14 -7.42 -10.74 -3.92
C GLY A 14 -6.58 -9.68 -3.16
N VAL A 15 -6.07 -10.01 -1.97
CA VAL A 15 -5.23 -9.13 -1.15
C VAL A 15 -3.92 -9.87 -0.88
N GLY A 16 -2.80 -9.35 -1.40
CA GLY A 16 -1.48 -9.96 -1.30
C GLY A 16 -0.35 -8.95 -1.29
N LEU A 17 0.86 -9.38 -0.93
CA LEU A 17 2.03 -8.50 -0.80
C LEU A 17 2.45 -7.88 -2.13
N SER A 18 2.16 -8.52 -3.26
CA SER A 18 2.34 -7.94 -4.60
C SER A 18 1.54 -6.66 -4.79
N ASN A 19 0.28 -6.61 -4.33
CA ASN A 19 -0.55 -5.42 -4.38
C ASN A 19 -0.02 -4.33 -3.43
N VAL A 20 0.38 -4.71 -2.20
CA VAL A 20 0.96 -3.76 -1.23
C VAL A 20 2.24 -3.15 -1.79
N ASN A 21 3.16 -3.98 -2.29
CA ASN A 21 4.41 -3.54 -2.88
C ASN A 21 4.19 -2.59 -4.06
N LEU A 22 3.31 -2.96 -4.99
CA LEU A 22 2.99 -2.12 -6.15
C LEU A 22 2.36 -0.79 -5.71
N ARG A 23 1.48 -0.79 -4.70
CA ARG A 23 0.85 0.43 -4.19
C ARG A 23 1.87 1.36 -3.54
N CYS A 24 2.79 0.84 -2.73
CA CYS A 24 3.86 1.65 -2.15
C CYS A 24 4.77 2.24 -3.24
N GLN A 25 5.11 1.46 -4.27
CA GLN A 25 5.88 1.94 -5.41
C GLN A 25 5.15 3.03 -6.21
N ASN A 26 3.84 2.87 -6.42
CA ASN A 26 3.03 3.83 -7.17
C ASN A 26 2.78 5.12 -6.38
N LEU A 27 2.63 5.03 -5.05
CA LEU A 27 2.38 6.21 -4.20
C LEU A 27 3.65 7.02 -3.92
N TYR A 28 4.79 6.34 -3.70
CA TYR A 28 5.99 6.98 -3.15
C TYR A 28 7.22 6.87 -4.05
N GLY A 29 7.15 6.08 -5.13
CA GLY A 29 8.23 5.87 -6.10
C GLY A 29 8.81 4.44 -6.04
N GLN A 30 9.46 4.01 -7.12
CA GLN A 30 9.89 2.62 -7.31
C GLN A 30 10.81 2.06 -6.20
N ASN A 31 11.57 2.93 -5.53
CA ASN A 31 12.47 2.57 -4.44
C ASN A 31 11.76 2.39 -3.08
N TYR A 32 10.45 2.58 -3.02
CA TYR A 32 9.62 2.47 -1.81
C TYR A 32 8.81 1.16 -1.76
N GLY A 33 9.16 0.17 -2.57
CA GLY A 33 8.63 -1.18 -2.44
C GLY A 33 8.97 -1.82 -1.08
N LEU A 34 8.30 -2.93 -0.77
CA LEU A 34 8.53 -3.68 0.48
C LEU A 34 9.93 -4.29 0.48
N GLN A 35 10.64 -4.15 1.61
CA GLN A 35 11.88 -4.87 1.87
C GLN A 35 11.57 -6.03 2.81
N ILE A 36 11.95 -7.25 2.41
CA ILE A 36 11.64 -8.49 3.14
C ILE A 36 12.94 -9.17 3.54
N PHE A 37 13.10 -9.37 4.84
CA PHE A 37 14.17 -10.14 5.45
C PHE A 37 13.53 -11.32 6.17
N SER A 38 13.91 -12.54 5.82
CA SER A 38 13.30 -13.75 6.37
C SER A 38 14.33 -14.87 6.37
N GLU A 39 14.39 -15.60 7.48
CA GLU A 39 15.24 -16.76 7.66
C GLU A 39 14.38 -18.02 7.85
N PRO A 40 14.74 -19.15 7.22
CA PRO A 40 14.06 -20.42 7.49
C PRO A 40 14.11 -20.77 8.99
N ALA A 41 12.96 -21.07 9.58
CA ALA A 41 12.79 -21.29 11.02
C ALA A 41 13.10 -20.09 11.94
N GLY A 42 13.35 -18.92 11.36
CA GLY A 42 13.51 -17.64 12.05
C GLY A 42 12.31 -16.72 11.85
N GLU A 43 12.49 -15.46 12.25
CA GLU A 43 11.48 -14.42 12.09
C GLU A 43 11.45 -13.87 10.66
N THR A 44 10.37 -13.17 10.34
CA THR A 44 10.24 -12.42 9.09
C THR A 44 10.02 -10.95 9.40
N THR A 45 10.94 -10.11 8.94
CA THR A 45 10.88 -8.66 9.07
C THR A 45 10.50 -8.03 7.74
N ILE A 46 9.48 -7.17 7.78
CA ILE A 46 9.04 -6.35 6.64
C ILE A 46 9.34 -4.89 6.96
N LEU A 47 10.12 -4.24 6.08
CA LEU A 47 10.39 -2.82 6.17
C LEU A 47 9.55 -2.05 5.13
N LEU A 48 8.81 -1.06 5.62
CA LEU A 48 8.05 -0.10 4.82
C LEU A 48 8.56 1.31 5.09
N ARG A 49 8.81 2.07 4.02
CA ARG A 49 9.19 3.48 4.10
C ARG A 49 8.02 4.33 3.61
N ILE A 50 7.55 5.25 4.45
CA ILE A 50 6.52 6.22 4.08
C ILE A 50 7.14 7.61 4.18
N PRO A 51 7.21 8.39 3.10
CA PRO A 51 7.69 9.77 3.15
C PRO A 51 6.71 10.62 3.96
N LEU A 52 7.24 11.52 4.80
CA LEU A 52 6.41 12.49 5.50
C LEU A 52 5.92 13.54 4.49
N SER A 53 4.60 13.67 4.37
CA SER A 53 4.01 14.79 3.62
C SER A 53 4.22 16.07 4.41
N GLN A 54 4.82 17.09 3.80
CA GLN A 54 4.94 18.42 4.38
C GLN A 54 3.69 19.29 4.15
N GLN A 55 2.68 18.77 3.45
CA GLN A 55 1.45 19.51 3.26
C GLN A 55 0.56 19.40 4.50
N PRO A 56 0.02 20.52 5.02
CA PRO A 56 -0.97 20.46 6.07
C PRO A 56 -2.17 19.65 5.55
N VAL A 57 -2.53 18.60 6.30
CA VAL A 57 -3.76 17.86 6.02
C VAL A 57 -4.91 18.80 6.36
N THR A 58 -5.59 19.31 5.35
CA THR A 58 -6.88 19.97 5.55
C THR A 58 -7.87 18.87 5.92
N VAL A 59 -8.14 18.73 7.21
CA VAL A 59 -9.24 17.87 7.67
C VAL A 59 -10.52 18.59 7.28
N TYR A 60 -11.16 18.15 6.20
CA TYR A 60 -12.54 18.53 5.94
C TYR A 60 -13.38 17.92 7.06
N ASN A 61 -13.87 18.76 7.97
CA ASN A 61 -14.88 18.34 8.93
C ASN A 61 -16.08 17.85 8.13
N GLU A 62 -16.25 16.52 8.08
CA GLU A 62 -17.45 15.76 7.68
C GLU A 62 -18.33 16.46 6.62
N VAL A 63 -17.93 16.42 5.34
CA VAL A 63 -18.90 16.69 4.26
C VAL A 63 -19.94 15.57 4.32
N PRO A 64 -21.23 15.84 4.55
CA PRO A 64 -22.24 14.80 4.58
C PRO A 64 -22.23 14.03 3.26
N LEU A 65 -22.19 12.70 3.32
CA LEU A 65 -22.17 11.78 2.16
C LEU A 65 -23.21 12.09 1.06
N LYS A 66 -24.24 12.86 1.39
CA LYS A 66 -25.32 13.29 0.49
C LYS A 66 -24.87 14.25 -0.61
N GLU A 67 -23.78 15.00 -0.43
CA GLU A 67 -23.32 15.98 -1.43
C GLU A 67 -22.32 15.41 -2.46
N LEU A 68 -21.78 14.21 -2.21
CA LEU A 68 -20.81 13.57 -3.13
C LEU A 68 -21.47 12.83 -4.30
N LEU A 69 -22.81 12.68 -4.30
CA LEU A 69 -23.56 11.94 -5.33
C LEU A 69 -24.22 12.83 -6.39
N VAL A 70 -23.91 14.13 -6.44
CA VAL A 70 -24.65 15.08 -7.32
C VAL A 70 -24.03 15.23 -8.72
N ASN A 71 -22.84 14.67 -8.98
CA ASN A 71 -22.20 14.77 -10.30
C ASN A 71 -21.95 13.38 -10.92
N GLU A 72 -23.03 12.68 -11.25
CA GLU A 72 -23.04 11.77 -12.40
C GLU A 72 -24.14 12.25 -13.35
N ALA A 73 -23.74 13.09 -14.30
CA ALA A 73 -24.51 13.49 -15.46
C ALA A 73 -23.86 12.89 -16.71
#